data_AF-A0AAE2CFD7-F1
#
_entry.id   AF-A0AAE2CFD7-F1
#
_cell.length_a   1.000
_cell.length_b   1.000
_cell.length_c   1.000
_cell.angle_alpha   90.00
_cell.angle_beta   90.00
_cell.angle_gamma   90.00
#
_symmetry.space_group_name_H-M   'P 1'
#
loop_
_entity.id
_entity.type
_entity.pdbx_description
1 polymer ?
#
loop_
_entity_poly.entity_id
_entity_poly.type
_entity_poly.pdbx_seq_one_letter_code
_entity_poly.pdbx_strand_id
1 'polypeptide(L)'
;MYRMDMLCNQSSATIELVEIPHLAPPGRHGRRILLQPRSHRVFPAAEFYTRNRYSGRPSTILVYVDGRKVPQALTPQQFMRYVKITFDVDREGRVTITGVEPKLTDLCRFW
;
A
#
# COMPACT_ATOMS: atom_id res chain seq x y z
N MET A 1 2.12 15.43 -13.54
CA MET A 1 1.31 15.41 -12.31
C MET A 1 0.97 13.96 -11.99
N TYR A 2 1.28 13.48 -10.78
CA TYR A 2 1.01 12.08 -10.39
C TYR A 2 -0.23 12.05 -9.49
N ARG A 3 -1.13 11.09 -9.72
CA ARG A 3 -2.24 10.82 -8.79
C ARG A 3 -1.66 10.47 -7.43
N MET A 4 -2.23 11.05 -6.37
CA MET A 4 -1.86 10.72 -4.99
C MET A 4 -2.84 9.70 -4.43
N ASP A 5 -2.33 8.68 -3.76
CA ASP A 5 -3.10 7.69 -3.03
C ASP A 5 -2.97 7.93 -1.53
N MET A 6 -4.04 7.61 -0.80
CA MET A 6 -4.11 7.74 0.65
C MET A 6 -4.08 6.36 1.32
N LEU A 7 -3.08 6.11 2.15
CA LEU A 7 -3.05 4.95 3.03
C LEU A 7 -3.55 5.35 4.39
N CYS A 8 -4.50 4.59 4.94
CA CYS A 8 -5.10 4.87 6.23
C CYS A 8 -4.95 3.67 7.15
N ASN A 9 -4.38 3.89 8.32
CA ASN A 9 -4.42 2.93 9.41
C ASN A 9 -5.52 3.34 10.39
N GLN A 10 -6.62 2.60 10.41
CA GLN A 10 -7.72 2.81 11.35
C GLN A 10 -7.55 2.05 12.66
N SER A 11 -6.58 1.13 12.70
CA SER A 11 -6.31 0.30 13.85
C SER A 11 -5.41 1.00 14.88
N SER A 12 -5.31 0.39 16.05
CA SER A 12 -4.31 0.73 17.07
C SER A 12 -2.94 0.06 16.84
N ALA A 13 -2.82 -0.81 15.83
CA ALA A 13 -1.59 -1.51 15.50
C ALA A 13 -0.71 -0.66 14.58
N THR A 14 0.57 -0.98 14.51
CA THR A 14 1.48 -0.42 13.51
C THR A 14 1.36 -1.21 12.23
N ILE A 15 1.14 -0.53 11.10
CA ILE A 15 1.07 -1.17 9.78
C ILE A 15 2.34 -0.84 9.01
N GLU A 16 2.94 -1.87 8.43
CA GLU A 16 4.10 -1.72 7.58
C GLU A 16 3.84 -2.38 6.22
N LEU A 17 4.18 -1.67 5.15
CA LEU A 17 4.16 -2.16 3.79
C LEU A 17 5.60 -2.30 3.31
N VAL A 18 5.97 -3.50 2.85
CA VAL A 18 7.29 -3.79 2.32
C VAL A 18 7.15 -4.29 0.89
N GLU A 19 7.69 -3.53 -0.06
CA GLU A 19 7.80 -3.98 -1.43
C GLU A 19 8.91 -5.04 -1.54
N ILE A 20 8.57 -6.19 -2.12
CA ILE A 20 9.45 -7.29 -2.46
C ILE A 20 9.45 -7.44 -3.99
N PRO A 21 10.55 -7.07 -4.67
CA PRO A 21 10.70 -7.34 -6.10
C PRO A 21 10.79 -8.85 -6.37
N HIS A 22 10.18 -9.32 -7.48
CA HIS A 22 10.01 -10.74 -7.82
C HIS A 22 11.29 -11.59 -7.91
N LEU A 23 12.48 -10.97 -7.92
CA LEU A 23 13.79 -11.64 -7.92
C LEU A 23 14.83 -10.88 -7.10
N ALA A 24 14.40 -10.11 -6.10
CA ALA A 24 15.36 -9.48 -5.23
C ALA A 24 16.14 -10.56 -4.45
N PRO A 25 17.49 -10.46 -4.38
CA PRO A 25 18.27 -11.27 -3.45
C PRO A 25 17.69 -11.16 -2.04
N PRO A 26 17.78 -12.21 -1.21
CA PRO A 26 17.37 -12.13 0.20
C PRO A 26 17.96 -10.88 0.88
N GLY A 27 17.12 -10.09 1.55
CA GLY A 27 17.53 -8.84 2.21
C GLY A 27 17.51 -7.58 1.34
N ARG A 28 17.29 -7.68 0.03
CA ARG A 28 16.99 -6.51 -0.81
C ARG A 28 15.49 -6.22 -0.81
N HIS A 29 15.06 -5.46 0.18
CA HIS A 29 13.73 -4.88 0.20
C HIS A 29 13.67 -3.67 -0.73
N GLY A 30 12.53 -3.50 -1.40
CA GLY A 30 12.21 -2.29 -2.15
C GLY A 30 11.86 -1.15 -1.20
N ARG A 31 10.78 -0.45 -1.48
CA ARG A 31 10.26 0.60 -0.59
C ARG A 31 9.64 0.00 0.68
N ARG A 32 9.88 0.66 1.81
CA ARG A 32 9.18 0.43 3.08
C ARG A 32 8.30 1.63 3.42
N ILE A 33 7.03 1.41 3.74
CA ILE A 33 6.10 2.43 4.25
C ILE A 33 5.65 2.00 5.64
N LEU A 34 5.87 2.86 6.63
CA LEU A 34 5.36 2.69 7.98
C LEU A 34 4.16 3.61 8.18
N LEU A 35 3.08 3.07 8.74
CA LEU A 35 1.90 3.80 9.20
C LEU A 35 1.75 3.59 10.70
N GLN A 36 1.84 4.68 11.44
CA GLN A 36 1.59 4.69 12.88
C GLN A 36 0.13 4.35 13.18
N PRO A 37 -0.20 3.87 14.39
CA PRO A 37 -1.58 3.71 14.85
C PRO A 37 -2.42 4.95 14.56
N ARG A 38 -3.65 4.76 14.08
CA ARG A 38 -4.61 5.84 13.80
C ARG A 38 -4.07 6.98 12.92
N SER A 39 -3.18 6.65 11.99
CA SER A 39 -2.55 7.64 11.11
C SER A 39 -2.92 7.43 9.65
N HIS A 40 -2.59 8.42 8.82
CA HIS A 40 -2.66 8.30 7.38
C HIS A 40 -1.40 8.82 6.73
N ARG A 41 -1.14 8.35 5.51
CA ARG A 41 -0.03 8.81 4.68
C ARG A 41 -0.52 8.98 3.25
N VAL A 42 -0.24 10.14 2.68
CA VAL A 42 -0.44 10.40 1.26
C VAL A 42 0.87 10.14 0.53
N PHE A 43 0.80 9.47 -0.61
CA PHE A 43 1.98 9.20 -1.43
C PHE A 43 1.58 9.05 -2.91
N PRO A 44 2.51 9.22 -3.86
CA PRO A 44 2.18 9.09 -5.28
C PRO A 44 1.78 7.65 -5.64
N ALA A 45 0.64 7.47 -6.30
CA ALA A 45 0.13 6.17 -6.76
C ALA A 45 1.15 5.41 -7.61
N ALA A 46 1.82 6.18 -8.48
CA ALA A 46 2.82 5.68 -9.38
C ALA A 46 4.11 5.25 -8.67
N GLU A 47 4.26 5.44 -7.36
CA GLU A 47 5.52 5.17 -6.67
C GLU A 47 5.89 3.68 -6.68
N PHE A 48 4.93 2.79 -6.40
CA PHE A 48 5.14 1.34 -6.54
C PHE A 48 5.11 0.89 -8.01
N TYR A 49 4.24 1.51 -8.83
CA TYR A 49 4.07 1.11 -10.23
C TYR A 49 5.28 1.47 -11.11
N THR A 50 5.85 2.65 -10.93
CA THR A 50 7.01 3.14 -11.69
C THR A 50 8.23 2.25 -11.46
N ARG A 51 8.45 1.79 -10.22
CA ARG A 51 9.55 0.85 -9.89
C ARG A 51 9.36 -0.50 -10.58
N ASN A 52 8.13 -1.03 -10.57
CA ASN A 52 7.75 -2.24 -11.29
C ASN A 52 7.96 -2.11 -12.81
N ARG A 53 7.58 -0.96 -13.39
CA ARG A 53 7.79 -0.65 -14.82
C ARG A 53 9.28 -0.66 -15.20
N TYR A 54 10.16 -0.16 -14.34
CA TYR A 54 11.61 -0.19 -14.58
C TYR A 54 12.23 -1.59 -14.44
N SER A 55 11.66 -2.46 -13.59
CA SER A 55 12.15 -3.84 -13.43
C SER A 55 11.57 -4.85 -14.43
N GLY A 56 10.53 -4.48 -15.19
CA GLY A 56 9.86 -5.35 -16.16
C GLY A 56 9.17 -6.57 -15.53
N ARG A 57 9.01 -6.61 -14.20
CA ARG A 57 8.49 -7.76 -13.44
C ARG A 57 7.66 -7.30 -12.25
N PRO A 58 6.51 -7.96 -11.98
CA PRO A 58 5.57 -7.52 -10.94
C PRO A 58 6.17 -7.64 -9.53
N SER A 59 6.26 -6.54 -8.78
CA SER A 59 6.59 -6.58 -7.35
C SER A 59 5.37 -6.96 -6.51
N THR A 60 5.61 -7.51 -5.32
CA THR A 60 4.58 -7.82 -4.33
C THR A 60 4.79 -6.93 -3.11
N ILE A 61 3.72 -6.42 -2.52
CA ILE A 61 3.77 -5.57 -1.34
C ILE A 61 3.25 -6.39 -0.17
N LEU A 62 4.17 -6.81 0.69
CA LEU A 62 3.84 -7.54 1.91
C LEU A 62 3.36 -6.57 2.97
N VAL A 63 2.32 -6.96 3.69
CA VAL A 63 1.77 -6.18 4.80
C VAL A 63 2.19 -6.85 6.12
N TYR A 64 2.64 -6.03 7.05
CA TYR A 64 3.00 -6.44 8.40
C TYR A 64 2.17 -5.63 9.40
N VAL A 65 1.69 -6.31 10.44
CA VAL A 65 0.96 -5.73 11.56
C VAL A 65 1.73 -6.02 12.84
N ASP A 66 2.17 -4.97 13.52
CA ASP A 66 3.06 -5.05 14.70
C ASP A 66 4.26 -6.01 14.46
N GLY A 67 4.85 -5.91 13.27
CA GLY A 67 5.99 -6.73 12.85
C GLY A 67 5.65 -8.15 12.39
N ARG A 68 4.39 -8.58 12.45
CA ARG A 68 3.96 -9.91 11.96
C ARG A 68 3.42 -9.82 10.54
N LYS A 69 3.96 -10.65 9.65
CA LYS A 69 3.50 -10.74 8.26
C LYS A 69 2.06 -11.25 8.21
N VAL A 70 1.19 -10.55 7.50
CA VAL A 70 -0.17 -11.02 7.22
C VAL A 70 -0.18 -11.85 5.92
N PRO A 71 -1.13 -12.79 5.77
CA PRO A 71 -1.18 -13.64 4.57
C PRO A 71 -1.56 -12.86 3.30
N GLN A 72 -2.31 -11.77 3.44
CA GLN A 72 -2.73 -10.93 2.33
C GLN A 72 -1.57 -10.08 1.82
N ALA A 73 -1.29 -10.19 0.52
CA ALA A 73 -0.32 -9.35 -0.16
C ALA A 73 -1.04 -8.38 -1.10
N LEU A 74 -0.46 -7.20 -1.27
CA LEU A 74 -0.91 -6.20 -2.22
C LEU A 74 -0.04 -6.20 -3.48
N THR A 75 -0.57 -5.67 -4.57
CA THR A 75 0.16 -5.49 -5.82
C THR A 75 0.23 -4.01 -6.18
N PRO A 76 1.30 -3.55 -6.88
CA PRO A 76 1.39 -2.17 -7.36
C PRO A 76 0.15 -1.71 -8.16
N GLN A 77 -0.51 -2.62 -8.87
CA GLN A 77 -1.74 -2.34 -9.63
C GLN A 77 -2.92 -1.97 -8.73
N GLN A 78 -3.00 -2.50 -7.51
CA GLN A 78 -4.07 -2.11 -6.58
C GLN A 78 -3.91 -0.67 -6.12
N PHE A 79 -2.69 -0.19 -5.94
CA PHE A 79 -2.44 1.23 -5.69
C PHE A 79 -2.91 2.02 -6.91
N MET A 80 -2.54 1.64 -8.14
CA MET A 80 -3.10 2.29 -9.36
C MET A 80 -4.62 2.20 -9.51
N ARG A 81 -5.31 1.26 -8.87
CA ARG A 81 -6.78 1.11 -8.95
C ARG A 81 -7.51 1.94 -7.91
N TYR A 82 -7.01 2.02 -6.69
CA TYR A 82 -7.70 2.63 -5.55
C TYR A 82 -7.06 3.97 -5.17
N VAL A 83 -7.88 5.00 -4.93
CA VAL A 83 -7.40 6.31 -4.44
C VAL A 83 -7.13 6.31 -2.95
N LYS A 84 -7.72 5.35 -2.23
CA LYS A 84 -7.51 5.17 -0.79
C LYS A 84 -7.49 3.69 -0.46
N ILE A 85 -6.52 3.28 0.33
CA ILE A 85 -6.43 1.93 0.90
C ILE A 85 -6.44 2.07 2.42
N THR A 86 -7.36 1.36 3.06
CA THR A 86 -7.59 1.42 4.51
C THR A 86 -7.27 0.08 5.14
N PHE A 87 -6.51 0.11 6.23
CA PHE A 87 -6.13 -1.03 7.03
C PHE A 87 -6.86 -0.93 8.37
N ASP A 88 -7.58 -1.98 8.71
CA ASP A 88 -8.19 -2.16 10.02
C ASP A 88 -7.82 -3.53 10.59
N VAL A 89 -7.67 -3.58 11.91
CA VAL A 89 -7.28 -4.79 12.64
C VAL A 89 -8.28 -4.97 13.77
N ASP A 90 -9.05 -6.05 13.71
CA ASP A 90 -10.05 -6.33 14.73
C ASP A 90 -9.42 -6.85 16.03
N ARG A 91 -10.25 -7.03 17.07
CA ARG A 91 -9.80 -7.53 18.38
C ARG A 91 -9.26 -8.96 18.33
N GLU A 92 -9.62 -9.73 17.32
CA GLU A 92 -9.12 -11.09 17.09
C GLU A 92 -7.83 -11.11 16.26
N GLY A 93 -7.32 -9.94 15.86
CA GLY A 93 -6.13 -9.78 15.03
C GLY A 93 -6.37 -10.04 13.54
N ARG A 94 -7.63 -10.12 13.10
CA ARG A 94 -7.96 -10.21 11.67
C ARG A 94 -7.75 -8.87 11.01
N VAL A 95 -7.07 -8.91 9.87
CA VAL A 95 -6.72 -7.71 9.10
C VAL A 95 -7.69 -7.57 7.93
N THR A 96 -8.33 -6.41 7.86
CA THR A 96 -9.21 -6.04 6.76
C THR A 96 -8.54 -4.93 5.95
N ILE A 97 -8.38 -5.18 4.66
CA ILE A 97 -7.82 -4.19 3.72
C ILE A 97 -8.91 -3.77 2.75
N THR A 98 -9.30 -2.49 2.80
CA THR A 98 -10.37 -1.93 1.97
C THR A 98 -9.81 -0.94 0.98
N GLY A 99 -10.08 -1.14 -0.31
CA GLY A 99 -9.77 -0.19 -1.38
C GLY A 99 -10.98 0.66 -1.75
N VAL A 100 -10.79 1.97 -1.89
CA VAL A 100 -11.82 2.90 -2.39
C VAL A 100 -11.47 3.27 -3.82
N GLU A 101 -12.38 2.98 -4.75
CA GLU A 101 -12.23 3.37 -6.16
C GLU A 101 -12.41 4.89 -6.33
N PRO A 102 -11.69 5.52 -7.29
CA PRO A 102 -11.87 6.93 -7.59
C PRO A 102 -13.31 7.23 -8.00
N LYS A 103 -13.89 8.31 -7.45
CA LYS A 103 -15.10 8.92 -8.00
C LYS A 103 -14.73 9.91 -9.11
N LEU A 104 -15.68 10.25 -9.98
CA LEU A 104 -15.51 11.29 -11.01
C LEU A 104 -14.97 12.62 -10.44
N THR A 105 -15.40 12.98 -9.23
CA THR A 105 -14.92 14.19 -8.53
C THR A 105 -13.45 14.11 -8.12
N ASP A 106 -12.92 12.91 -7.89
CA ASP A 106 -11.50 12.72 -7.58
C ASP A 106 -10.66 12.96 -8.84
N LEU A 107 -11.18 12.61 -10.03
CA LEU A 107 -10.53 12.90 -11.32
C LEU A 107 -10.53 14.39 -11.67
N CYS A 108 -11.49 15.17 -11.16
CA CYS A 108 -11.61 16.61 -11.44
C CYS A 108 -10.70 17.51 -10.57
N ARG A 109 -10.09 17.00 -9.49
CA ARG A 109 -9.05 17.74 -8.74
C ARG A 109 -7.70 17.80 -9.48
N PHE A 110 -7.67 17.37 -10.74
CA PHE A 110 -6.48 17.25 -11.57
C PHE A 110 -6.49 18.12 -12.84
N TRP A 111 -7.35 19.15 -12.91
CA TRP A 111 -7.31 20.17 -13.97
C TRP A 111 -6.59 21.43 -13.50
#